data_AF-A0A3S1BMR1-F1
#
_entry.id   AF-A0A3S1BMR1-F1
#
_cell.length_a   1.000
_cell.length_b   1.000
_cell.length_c   1.000
_cell.angle_alpha   90.00
_cell.angle_beta   90.00
_cell.angle_gamma   90.00
#
_symmetry.space_group_name_H-M   'P 1'
#
loop_
_entity.id
_entity.type
_entity.pdbx_description
1 polymer ?
#
loop_
_entity_poly.entity_id
_entity_poly.type
_entity_poly.pdbx_seq_one_letter_code
_entity_poly.pdbx_strand_id
1 'polypeptide(L)'
;MNHNPIFPLTYEDLRERPKECIAELARFLQVPITDSFIEEVIKACDFENLQTVRKTQNQTLGKIYRKGIVGDWANWLSDEQSKEIDDMWQAKMTKCFYKPRCCFDAETPC
;
A
#
# COMPACT_ATOMS: atom_id res chain seq x y z
N MET A 1 -9.00 -23.76 9.06
CA MET A 1 -9.81 -22.86 8.20
C MET A 1 -10.09 -21.62 9.03
N ASN A 2 -9.48 -20.48 8.72
CA ASN A 2 -9.63 -19.26 9.52
C ASN A 2 -10.97 -18.60 9.19
N HIS A 3 -11.91 -18.66 10.14
CA HIS A 3 -13.25 -18.09 10.06
C HIS A 3 -13.28 -16.57 10.31
N ASN A 4 -12.29 -15.82 9.83
CA ASN A 4 -12.30 -14.37 9.94
C ASN A 4 -12.64 -13.77 8.57
N PRO A 5 -13.78 -13.09 8.38
CA PRO A 5 -14.19 -12.56 7.08
C PRO A 5 -13.41 -11.30 6.66
N ILE A 6 -12.31 -10.99 7.35
CA ILE A 6 -11.53 -9.77 7.17
C ILE A 6 -10.08 -10.16 6.85
N PHE A 7 -9.57 -9.64 5.74
CA PHE A 7 -8.17 -9.77 5.33
C PHE A 7 -7.47 -8.41 5.49
N PRO A 8 -6.64 -8.23 6.53
CA PRO A 8 -5.87 -7.00 6.69
C PRO A 8 -4.76 -6.95 5.64
N LEU A 9 -4.71 -5.84 4.90
CA LEU A 9 -3.71 -5.61 3.86
C LEU A 9 -3.31 -4.14 3.87
N THR A 10 -2.02 -3.87 3.78
CA THR A 10 -1.46 -2.51 3.78
C THR A 10 -0.97 -2.13 2.39
N TYR A 11 -0.92 -0.83 2.12
CA TYR A 11 -0.41 -0.34 0.83
C TYR A 11 1.11 -0.60 0.71
N GLU A 12 1.81 -0.50 1.83
CA GLU A 12 3.24 -0.70 1.97
C GLU A 12 3.62 -2.16 1.67
N ASP A 13 2.90 -3.12 2.25
CA ASP A 13 3.09 -4.55 1.98
C ASP A 13 2.83 -4.90 0.52
N LEU A 14 1.78 -4.33 -0.07
CA LEU A 14 1.47 -4.50 -1.49
C LEU A 14 2.59 -4.00 -2.40
N ARG A 15 3.30 -2.94 -1.98
CA ARG A 15 4.40 -2.39 -2.77
C ARG A 15 5.71 -3.14 -2.60
N GLU A 16 6.02 -3.56 -1.37
CA GLU A 16 7.26 -4.24 -1.03
C GLU A 16 7.23 -5.73 -1.45
N ARG A 17 6.11 -6.41 -1.19
CA ARG A 17 5.94 -7.87 -1.38
C ARG A 17 4.66 -8.19 -2.19
N PRO A 18 4.52 -7.67 -3.42
CA PRO A 18 3.30 -7.79 -4.21
C PRO A 18 2.90 -9.25 -4.47
N LYS A 19 3.87 -10.12 -4.79
CA LYS A 19 3.63 -11.55 -5.05
C LYS A 19 3.04 -12.27 -3.83
N GLU A 20 3.63 -12.06 -2.66
CA GLU A 20 3.20 -12.68 -1.41
C GLU A 20 1.81 -12.20 -0.99
N CYS A 21 1.57 -10.89 -1.06
CA CYS A 21 0.29 -10.30 -0.72
C CYS A 21 -0.85 -10.79 -1.62
N ILE A 22 -0.60 -10.88 -2.94
CA ILE A 22 -1.61 -11.37 -3.89
C ILE A 22 -1.86 -12.87 -3.68
N ALA A 23 -0.81 -13.66 -3.40
CA ALA A 23 -0.98 -15.08 -3.09
C ALA A 23 -1.80 -15.30 -1.80
N GLU A 24 -1.56 -14.49 -0.77
CA GLU A 24 -2.34 -14.51 0.47
C GLU A 24 -3.80 -14.08 0.24
N LEU A 25 -4.01 -13.03 -0.55
CA LEU A 25 -5.35 -12.57 -0.93
C LEU A 25 -6.10 -13.62 -1.75
N ALA A 26 -5.44 -14.28 -2.69
CA ALA A 26 -6.05 -15.35 -3.49
C ALA A 26 -6.43 -16.56 -2.62
N ARG A 27 -5.57 -16.93 -1.65
CA ARG A 27 -5.89 -17.96 -0.64
C ARG A 27 -7.09 -17.55 0.21
N PHE A 28 -7.15 -16.29 0.63
CA PHE A 28 -8.27 -15.75 1.41
C PHE A 28 -9.58 -15.79 0.62
N LEU A 29 -9.54 -15.43 -0.67
CA LEU A 29 -10.69 -15.47 -1.58
C LEU A 29 -11.01 -16.87 -2.13
N GLN A 30 -10.21 -17.89 -1.79
CA GLN A 30 -10.34 -19.27 -2.26
C GLN A 30 -10.31 -19.40 -3.80
N VAL A 31 -9.51 -18.54 -4.45
CA VAL A 31 -9.31 -18.57 -5.91
C VAL A 31 -8.12 -19.49 -6.23
N PRO A 32 -8.18 -20.33 -7.27
CA PRO A 32 -7.04 -21.12 -7.69
C PRO A 32 -5.87 -20.22 -8.11
N ILE A 33 -4.68 -20.54 -7.61
CA ILE A 33 -3.49 -19.70 -7.74
C ILE A 33 -2.48 -20.41 -8.62
N THR A 34 -1.98 -19.72 -9.64
CA THR A 34 -0.80 -20.10 -10.41
C THR A 34 0.16 -18.92 -10.42
N ASP A 35 1.46 -19.19 -10.53
CA ASP A 35 2.46 -18.12 -10.57
C ASP A 35 2.23 -17.18 -11.77
N SER A 36 1.81 -17.73 -12.92
CA SER A 36 1.40 -16.96 -14.11
C SER A 36 0.26 -15.99 -13.80
N PHE A 37 -0.78 -16.45 -13.09
CA PHE A 37 -1.92 -15.61 -12.73
C PHE A 37 -1.50 -14.46 -11.79
N ILE A 38 -0.64 -14.73 -10.81
CA ILE A 38 -0.12 -13.70 -9.90
C ILE A 38 0.66 -12.64 -10.70
N GLU A 39 1.51 -13.07 -11.62
CA GLU A 39 2.31 -12.15 -12.44
C GLU A 39 1.45 -11.31 -13.38
N GLU A 40 0.40 -11.89 -13.98
CA GLU A 40 -0.57 -11.18 -14.79
C GLU A 40 -1.31 -10.11 -13.99
N VAL A 41 -1.75 -10.44 -12.77
CA VAL A 41 -2.42 -9.49 -11.88
C VAL A 41 -1.48 -8.36 -11.48
N ILE A 42 -0.24 -8.67 -11.07
CA ILE A 42 0.76 -7.64 -10.73
C ILE A 42 0.97 -6.70 -11.91
N LYS A 43 1.13 -7.25 -13.11
CA LYS A 43 1.33 -6.45 -14.31
C LYS A 43 0.11 -5.60 -14.63
N ALA A 44 -1.09 -6.15 -14.58
CA ALA A 44 -2.32 -5.42 -14.88
C ALA A 44 -2.58 -4.28 -13.87
N CYS A 45 -2.24 -4.51 -12.59
CA CYS A 45 -2.38 -3.55 -11.51
C CYS A 45 -1.17 -2.63 -11.33
N ASP A 46 -0.17 -2.71 -12.21
CA ASP A 46 0.98 -1.83 -12.13
C ASP A 46 0.59 -0.36 -12.33
N PHE A 47 1.23 0.52 -11.58
CA PHE A 47 0.85 1.92 -11.50
C PHE A 47 0.92 2.63 -12.87
N GLU A 48 1.92 2.31 -13.70
CA GLU A 48 2.05 2.88 -15.04
C GLU A 48 0.92 2.41 -15.97
N ASN A 49 0.54 1.14 -15.86
CA ASN A 49 -0.56 0.55 -16.61
C ASN A 49 -1.89 1.17 -16.20
N LEU A 50 -2.16 1.33 -14.90
CA LEU A 50 -3.36 1.98 -14.39
C LEU A 50 -3.45 3.47 -14.81
N GLN A 51 -2.32 4.18 -14.80
CA GLN A 51 -2.27 5.55 -15.33
C GLN A 51 -2.61 5.60 -16.82
N THR A 52 -2.05 4.68 -17.61
CA THR A 52 -2.20 4.64 -19.05
C THR A 52 -3.64 4.30 -19.45
N VAL A 53 -4.23 3.25 -18.85
CA VAL A 53 -5.62 2.84 -19.09
C VAL A 53 -6.61 3.96 -18.77
N ARG A 54 -6.32 4.75 -17.73
CA ARG A 54 -7.20 5.87 -17.38
C ARG A 54 -7.05 7.07 -18.31
N LYS A 55 -5.82 7.40 -18.73
CA LYS A 55 -5.58 8.48 -19.72
C LYS A 55 -6.32 8.20 -21.02
N THR A 56 -6.37 6.94 -21.46
CA THR A 56 -7.12 6.54 -22.65
C THR A 56 -8.64 6.55 -22.48
N GLN A 57 -9.15 6.49 -21.24
CA GLN A 57 -10.59 6.54 -20.92
C GLN A 57 -11.17 7.97 -20.77
N ASN A 58 -10.41 9.03 -21.07
CA ASN A 58 -10.90 10.41 -21.22
C ASN A 58 -11.73 10.97 -20.05
N GLN A 59 -11.51 10.51 -18.81
CA GLN A 59 -12.23 11.05 -17.65
C GLN A 59 -11.53 12.30 -17.10
N THR A 60 -12.22 13.44 -17.25
CA THR A 60 -11.87 14.82 -16.84
C THR A 60 -11.70 15.04 -15.33
N LEU A 61 -11.58 13.97 -14.54
CA LEU A 61 -11.49 13.99 -13.08
C LEU A 61 -10.04 14.01 -12.62
N GLY A 62 -9.31 15.11 -12.85
CA GLY A 62 -7.99 15.39 -12.24
C GLY A 62 -6.91 14.29 -12.35
N LYS A 63 -5.71 14.56 -11.81
CA LYS A 63 -4.67 13.52 -11.64
C LYS A 63 -4.99 12.69 -10.39
N ILE A 64 -5.90 11.71 -10.48
CA ILE A 64 -6.15 10.78 -9.35
C ILE A 64 -4.93 9.91 -9.06
N TYR A 65 -4.17 9.52 -10.10
CA TYR A 65 -2.89 8.84 -9.95
C TYR A 65 -1.76 9.87 -9.93
N ARG A 66 -1.22 10.17 -8.74
CA ARG A 66 -0.21 11.22 -8.54
C ARG A 66 1.23 10.71 -8.67
N LYS A 67 1.66 9.84 -7.74
CA LYS A 67 3.03 9.25 -7.72
C LYS A 67 3.04 7.74 -7.48
N GLY A 68 2.13 7.21 -6.65
CA GLY A 68 2.05 5.75 -6.42
C GLY A 68 3.28 5.16 -5.72
N ILE A 69 3.90 5.95 -4.84
CA ILE A 69 5.09 5.60 -4.08
C ILE A 69 4.83 5.74 -2.58
N VAL A 70 5.47 4.86 -1.81
CA VAL A 70 5.55 4.96 -0.35
C VAL A 70 6.59 6.03 0.01
N GLY A 71 6.39 6.74 1.12
CA GLY A 71 7.39 7.70 1.63
C GLY A 71 7.38 9.09 0.99
N ASP A 72 6.44 9.40 0.08
CA ASP A 72 6.41 10.74 -0.55
C ASP A 72 6.20 11.88 0.44
N TRP A 73 5.71 11.60 1.66
CA TRP A 73 5.53 12.58 2.73
C TRP A 73 6.84 13.30 3.10
N ALA A 74 7.99 12.62 2.98
CA ALA A 74 9.30 13.19 3.29
C ALA A 74 9.69 14.33 2.33
N ASN A 75 9.05 14.43 1.16
CA ASN A 75 9.26 15.55 0.23
C ASN A 75 8.46 16.81 0.61
N TRP A 76 7.54 16.71 1.58
CA TRP A 76 6.60 17.78 1.92
C TRP A 76 6.72 18.27 3.36
N LEU A 77 7.21 17.42 4.26
CA LEU A 77 7.35 17.74 5.68
C LEU A 77 8.81 18.06 6.00
N SER A 78 9.04 19.07 6.84
CA SER A 78 10.35 19.28 7.45
C SER A 78 10.60 18.22 8.53
N ASP A 79 11.86 18.09 8.96
CA ASP A 79 12.23 17.15 10.03
C ASP A 79 11.50 17.49 11.34
N GLU A 80 11.33 18.77 11.65
CA GLU A 80 10.60 19.22 12.84
C GLU A 80 9.11 18.85 12.76
N GLN A 81 8.48 19.04 11.59
CA GLN A 81 7.06 18.70 11.39
C GLN A 81 6.84 17.19 11.43
N SER A 82 7.75 16.43 10.84
CA SER A 82 7.69 14.96 10.85
C SER A 82 7.76 14.44 12.28
N LYS A 83 8.69 14.97 13.08
CA LYS A 83 8.83 14.62 14.50
C LYS A 83 7.61 14.98 15.33
N GLU A 84 7.02 16.17 15.11
CA GLU A 84 5.79 16.56 15.82
C GLU A 84 4.62 15.61 15.50
N ILE A 85 4.48 15.22 14.24
CA ILE A 85 3.47 14.25 13.80
C ILE A 85 3.71 12.88 14.44
N ASP A 86 4.96 12.46 14.57
CA ASP A 86 5.31 11.19 15.22
C ASP A 86 4.97 11.16 16.69
N ASP A 87 5.34 12.20 17.43
CA ASP A 87 5.03 12.30 18.85
C ASP A 87 3.51 12.26 19.07
N MET A 88 2.75 12.99 18.24
CA MET A 88 1.28 12.96 18.24
C MET A 88 0.73 11.57 17.89
N TRP A 89 1.31 10.90 16.90
CA TRP A 89 0.89 9.58 16.44
C TRP A 89 1.09 8.52 17.53
N GLN A 90 2.29 8.47 18.13
CA GLN A 90 2.63 7.53 19.19
C GLN A 90 1.71 7.68 20.40
N ALA A 91 1.40 8.92 20.79
CA ALA A 91 0.48 9.21 21.89
C ALA A 91 -0.97 8.76 21.59
N LYS A 92 -1.44 8.90 20.35
CA LYS A 92 -2.80 8.50 19.96
C LYS A 92 -2.93 6.99 19.77
N MET A 93 -1.91 6.35 19.23
CA MET A 93 -1.97 4.93 18.82
C MET A 93 -1.49 3.96 19.90
N THR A 94 -1.15 4.43 21.11
CA THR A 94 -0.65 3.58 22.21
C THR A 94 -1.55 2.39 22.55
N LYS A 95 -2.87 2.52 22.36
CA LYS A 95 -3.85 1.46 22.67
C LYS A 95 -4.31 0.67 21.44
N CYS A 96 -3.75 0.95 20.26
CA CYS A 96 -4.12 0.28 19.03
C CYS A 96 -3.30 -1.00 18.87
N PHE A 97 -3.97 -2.13 18.68
CA PHE A 97 -3.30 -3.40 18.36
C PHE A 97 -2.69 -3.40 16.96
N TYR A 98 -3.27 -2.60 16.05
CA TYR A 98 -2.76 -2.43 14.70
C TYR A 98 -1.69 -1.36 14.68
N LYS A 99 -0.47 -1.76 14.32
CA LYS A 99 0.66 -0.88 14.08
C LYS A 99 0.87 -0.78 12.57
N PRO A 100 0.35 0.26 11.90
CA PRO A 100 0.68 0.45 10.50
C PRO A 100 2.18 0.63 10.38
N ARG A 101 2.73 0.16 9.25
CA ARG A 101 4.09 0.49 8.85
C ARG A 101 4.11 1.93 8.34
N CYS A 102 3.78 2.87 9.21
CA CYS A 102 4.07 4.28 8.98
C CYS A 102 5.58 4.41 9.15
N CYS A 103 6.31 4.38 8.05
CA CYS A 103 7.70 4.78 8.03
C CYS A 103 7.73 6.26 8.39
N PHE A 104 7.89 6.58 9.67
CA PHE A 104 8.41 7.87 10.11
C PHE A 104 9.69 7.69 10.93
N ASP A 105 9.96 6.46 11.38
CA ASP A 105 11.22 6.10 12.01
C ASP A 105 12.35 6.04 10.96
N ALA A 106 13.41 6.82 11.19
CA ALA A 106 14.60 6.89 10.33
C ALA A 106 15.42 5.58 10.27
N GLU A 107 15.11 4.59 11.12
CA GLU A 107 15.92 3.38 11.31
C GLU A 107 15.50 2.18 10.44
N THR A 108 14.33 2.25 9.79
CA THR A 108 13.88 1.21 8.85
C THR A 108 13.59 1.85 7.50
N PRO A 109 14.59 1.94 6.59
CA PRO A 109 14.37 2.50 5.28
C PRO A 109 13.43 1.59 4.48
N CYS A 110 12.57 2.22 3.66
CA CYS A 110 11.80 1.53 2.64
C CYS A 110 12.70 0.96 1.53
#